data_AF-A0A845GRV3-F1
#
_entry.id   AF-A0A845GRV3-F1
#
_cell.length_a   1.000
_cell.length_b   1.000
_cell.length_c   1.000
_cell.angle_alpha   90.00
_cell.angle_beta   90.00
_cell.angle_gamma   90.00
#
_symmetry.space_group_name_H-M   'P 1'
#
loop_
_entity.id
_entity.type
_entity.pdbx_description
1 polymer ?
#
loop_
_entity_poly.entity_id
_entity_poly.type
_entity_poly.pdbx_seq_one_letter_code
_entity_poly.pdbx_strand_id
1 'polypeptide(L)'
;MLRPRSVYLLPLLLAALLTGCGGGGGGGSAAAPDPGTPAVSPALSFNPATVRGTVNAGTSLTLNVIASVARPADFANAGTVVASIVDSNGVLLPTAQLVRDSDTQYHAVLQTAPSLAAGTYTGNLSVRLCRDSGCASQFPGSPMLLPYSLQVVPAGQLTFSATPAVALNATAHLGGAAPAPVSIAISGDGR
;
A
#
# COMPACT_ATOMS: atom_id res chain seq x y z
N MET A 1 0.36 -48.35 37.01
CA MET A 1 0.46 -49.80 36.72
C MET A 1 -0.25 -50.01 35.38
N LEU A 2 0.28 -50.53 34.27
CA LEU A 2 1.48 -51.29 33.91
C LEU A 2 1.78 -51.02 32.41
N ARG A 3 3.05 -51.06 32.01
CA ARG A 3 3.55 -51.08 30.61
C ARG A 3 3.29 -52.46 29.96
N PRO A 4 3.44 -52.56 28.62
CA PRO A 4 4.61 -53.27 28.04
C PRO A 4 5.19 -52.46 26.85
N ARG A 5 6.48 -52.28 26.54
CA ARG A 5 7.76 -53.03 26.64
C ARG A 5 7.80 -54.37 25.88
N SER A 6 8.34 -54.33 24.65
CA SER A 6 9.19 -55.34 23.98
C SER A 6 9.86 -54.65 22.77
N VAL A 7 11.15 -54.27 22.79
CA VAL A 7 12.41 -55.05 22.82
C VAL A 7 12.77 -55.67 21.46
N TYR A 8 13.70 -54.97 20.78
CA TYR A 8 14.85 -55.42 19.97
C TYR A 8 14.72 -56.61 19.00
N LEU A 9 15.20 -56.48 17.75
CA LEU A 9 16.61 -56.71 17.36
C LEU A 9 16.89 -56.50 15.86
N LEU A 10 18.10 -55.99 15.59
CA LEU A 10 18.83 -55.71 14.34
C LEU A 10 19.11 -56.99 13.51
N PRO A 11 19.36 -56.91 12.18
CA PRO A 11 20.72 -56.66 11.64
C PRO A 11 20.71 -55.72 10.41
N LEU A 12 21.65 -54.78 10.21
CA LEU A 12 23.07 -54.90 9.81
C LEU A 12 23.33 -55.74 8.53
N LEU A 13 23.29 -55.11 7.35
CA LEU A 13 24.28 -55.24 6.25
C LEU A 13 23.74 -54.55 4.97
N LEU A 14 24.43 -53.52 4.46
CA LEU A 14 24.79 -53.37 3.04
C LEU A 14 25.60 -52.08 2.87
N ALA A 15 26.92 -52.24 2.88
CA ALA A 15 27.89 -51.20 2.56
C ALA A 15 28.29 -51.30 1.08
N ALA A 16 28.45 -50.10 0.48
CA ALA A 16 29.35 -49.75 -0.61
C ALA A 16 29.11 -50.35 -2.01
N LEU A 17 28.89 -49.45 -2.99
CA LEU A 17 29.70 -49.27 -4.21
C LEU A 17 28.92 -48.34 -5.16
N LEU A 18 29.34 -47.08 -5.33
CA LEU A 18 29.70 -46.51 -6.63
C LEU A 18 30.21 -45.07 -6.51
N THR A 19 31.49 -44.95 -6.82
CA THR A 19 32.27 -43.75 -7.14
C THR A 19 31.77 -43.08 -8.42
N GLY A 20 31.64 -41.76 -8.42
CA GLY A 20 31.56 -40.91 -9.62
C GLY A 20 31.78 -39.45 -9.19
N CYS A 21 32.98 -38.90 -9.37
CA CYS A 21 33.49 -38.23 -10.57
C CYS A 21 32.97 -36.78 -10.70
N GLY A 22 33.90 -35.81 -10.68
CA GLY A 22 33.74 -34.54 -11.38
C GLY A 22 33.79 -33.29 -10.50
N GLY A 23 34.98 -32.68 -10.43
CA GLY A 23 35.14 -31.28 -10.01
C GLY A 23 34.79 -30.30 -11.14
N GLY A 24 34.63 -29.03 -10.77
CA GLY A 24 34.48 -27.92 -11.73
C GLY A 24 34.19 -26.60 -11.03
N GLY A 25 35.22 -25.79 -10.82
CA GLY A 25 35.08 -24.38 -10.45
C GLY A 25 34.82 -23.53 -11.71
N GLY A 26 33.91 -22.57 -11.60
CA GLY A 26 33.64 -21.57 -12.63
C GLY A 26 33.26 -20.26 -11.96
N GLY A 27 34.12 -19.26 -12.09
CA GLY A 27 33.89 -17.91 -11.59
C GLY A 27 32.92 -17.11 -12.47
N GLY A 28 32.29 -16.13 -11.83
CA GLY A 28 31.86 -14.87 -12.42
C GLY A 28 30.87 -14.94 -13.58
N SER A 29 29.60 -14.65 -13.30
CA SER A 29 28.81 -13.67 -14.06
C SER A 29 27.57 -13.32 -13.26
N ALA A 30 27.36 -12.02 -13.04
CA ALA A 30 26.12 -11.50 -12.51
C ALA A 30 24.96 -12.07 -13.33
N ALA A 31 23.98 -12.67 -12.65
CA ALA A 31 22.77 -13.14 -13.29
C ALA A 31 22.10 -11.96 -14.01
N ALA A 32 22.12 -12.01 -15.34
CA ALA A 32 21.19 -11.26 -16.16
C ALA A 32 19.75 -11.65 -15.74
N PRO A 33 18.77 -10.74 -15.81
CA PRO A 33 17.38 -11.08 -15.49
C PRO A 33 16.91 -12.12 -16.51
N ASP A 34 16.49 -13.28 -16.02
CA ASP A 34 15.80 -14.30 -16.79
C ASP A 34 14.47 -13.75 -17.34
N PRO A 35 14.25 -13.67 -18.67
CA PRO A 35 13.00 -13.19 -19.25
C PRO A 35 11.92 -14.30 -19.30
N GLY A 36 11.83 -15.11 -18.23
CA GLY A 36 11.14 -16.40 -18.26
C GLY A 36 10.10 -16.66 -17.16
N THR A 37 10.10 -15.93 -16.04
CA THR A 37 8.95 -15.99 -15.13
C THR A 37 7.81 -15.17 -15.74
N PRO A 38 6.62 -15.75 -16.00
CA PRO A 38 5.45 -14.93 -16.31
C PRO A 38 5.28 -14.02 -15.10
N ALA A 39 5.60 -12.73 -15.26
CA ALA A 39 5.06 -11.72 -14.37
C ALA A 39 3.56 -12.00 -14.37
N VAL A 40 3.01 -12.37 -13.22
CA VAL A 40 1.58 -12.66 -13.08
C VAL A 40 0.89 -11.34 -13.43
N SER A 41 0.53 -11.17 -14.71
CA SER A 41 -0.07 -9.94 -15.18
C SER A 41 -1.32 -9.72 -14.32
N PRO A 42 -1.50 -8.55 -13.71
CA PRO A 42 -2.66 -8.29 -12.87
C PRO A 42 -3.95 -8.58 -13.64
N ALA A 43 -4.84 -9.40 -13.06
CA ALA A 43 -6.20 -9.58 -13.57
C ALA A 43 -7.01 -8.28 -13.57
N LEU A 44 -6.59 -7.28 -12.80
CA LEU A 44 -7.17 -5.94 -12.70
C LEU A 44 -6.11 -4.87 -12.93
N SER A 45 -6.48 -3.80 -13.62
CA SER A 45 -5.73 -2.54 -13.63
C SER A 45 -6.46 -1.51 -12.77
N PHE A 46 -5.70 -0.80 -11.94
CA PHE A 46 -6.23 0.26 -11.08
C PHE A 46 -5.96 1.62 -11.72
N ASN A 47 -6.97 2.49 -11.71
CA ASN A 47 -6.85 3.88 -12.09
C ASN A 47 -7.36 4.77 -10.94
N PRO A 48 -6.49 5.53 -10.26
CA PRO A 48 -5.05 5.61 -10.47
C PRO A 48 -4.28 4.35 -10.01
N ALA A 49 -3.13 4.06 -10.64
CA ALA A 49 -2.27 2.93 -10.27
C ALA A 49 -1.57 3.11 -8.91
N THR A 50 -1.52 4.35 -8.41
CA THR A 50 -1.04 4.67 -7.06
C THR A 50 -1.98 5.69 -6.45
N VAL A 51 -2.46 5.39 -5.25
CA VAL A 51 -3.37 6.27 -4.52
C VAL A 51 -2.54 7.34 -3.82
N ARG A 52 -2.77 8.60 -4.19
CA ARG A 52 -2.06 9.75 -3.59
C ARG A 52 -3.06 10.76 -3.08
N GLY A 53 -2.76 11.34 -1.93
CA GLY A 53 -3.61 12.35 -1.34
C GLY A 53 -2.98 13.02 -0.12
N THR A 54 -3.45 14.21 0.18
CA THR A 54 -3.09 14.95 1.38
C THR A 54 -4.35 15.16 2.20
N VAL A 55 -4.29 14.87 3.50
CA VAL A 55 -5.41 14.96 4.43
C VAL A 55 -4.96 15.63 5.72
N ASN A 56 -5.85 16.31 6.41
CA ASN A 56 -5.54 16.87 7.73
C ASN A 56 -5.70 15.78 8.80
N ALA A 57 -4.82 15.76 9.79
CA ALA A 57 -4.98 14.87 10.94
C ALA A 57 -6.36 15.15 11.59
N GLY A 58 -7.05 14.10 12.02
CA GLY A 58 -8.41 14.25 12.55
C GLY A 58 -9.53 14.25 11.50
N THR A 59 -9.22 14.25 10.19
CA THR A 59 -10.23 14.16 9.13
C THR A 59 -10.10 12.91 8.27
N SER A 60 -11.20 12.49 7.66
CA SER A 60 -11.23 11.38 6.72
C SER A 60 -11.16 11.89 5.28
N LEU A 61 -10.23 11.34 4.50
CA LEU A 61 -10.14 11.55 3.06
C LEU A 61 -10.84 10.39 2.35
N THR A 62 -11.77 10.71 1.47
CA THR A 62 -12.39 9.75 0.57
C THR A 62 -11.51 9.57 -0.67
N LEU A 63 -11.13 8.34 -0.94
CA LEU A 63 -10.28 7.92 -2.04
C LEU A 63 -11.13 7.07 -2.98
N ASN A 64 -11.27 7.51 -4.22
CA ASN A 64 -11.99 6.78 -5.26
C ASN A 64 -10.97 6.09 -6.18
N VAL A 65 -11.08 4.78 -6.29
CA VAL A 65 -10.22 3.96 -7.15
C VAL A 65 -11.09 3.17 -8.10
N ILE A 66 -10.80 3.29 -9.39
CA ILE A 66 -11.48 2.51 -10.43
C ILE A 66 -10.62 1.29 -10.71
N ALA A 67 -11.20 0.10 -10.59
CA ALA A 67 -10.57 -1.14 -10.97
C ALA A 67 -11.23 -1.67 -12.25
N SER A 68 -10.46 -1.76 -13.33
CA SER A 68 -10.91 -2.35 -14.58
C SER A 68 -10.35 -3.75 -14.76
N VAL A 69 -11.19 -4.67 -15.19
CA VAL A 69 -10.86 -6.07 -15.39
C VAL A 69 -10.03 -6.22 -16.66
N ALA A 70 -8.74 -6.52 -16.50
CA ALA A 70 -7.83 -6.76 -17.62
C ALA A 70 -8.06 -8.14 -18.28
N ARG A 71 -8.60 -9.11 -17.52
CA ARG A 71 -8.92 -10.45 -18.02
C ARG A 71 -10.39 -10.82 -17.74
N PRO A 72 -11.35 -10.32 -18.54
CA PRO A 72 -12.77 -10.60 -18.32
C PRO A 72 -13.12 -12.09 -18.41
N ALA A 73 -12.34 -12.89 -19.13
CA ALA A 73 -12.49 -14.35 -19.19
C ALA A 73 -12.36 -15.04 -17.82
N ASP A 74 -11.54 -14.50 -16.90
CA ASP A 74 -11.38 -15.03 -15.54
C ASP A 74 -12.63 -14.81 -14.66
N PHE A 75 -13.47 -13.85 -15.06
CA PHE A 75 -14.70 -13.44 -14.40
C PHE A 75 -15.97 -13.92 -15.11
N ALA A 76 -15.85 -14.49 -16.31
CA ALA A 76 -16.99 -14.91 -17.15
C ALA A 76 -17.92 -15.96 -16.50
N ASN A 77 -17.45 -16.66 -15.46
CA ASN A 77 -18.22 -17.68 -14.72
C ASN A 77 -18.51 -17.29 -13.27
N ALA A 78 -18.34 -16.02 -12.90
CA ALA A 78 -18.55 -15.55 -11.53
C ALA A 78 -19.96 -15.00 -11.34
N GLY A 79 -20.80 -15.72 -10.59
CA GLY A 79 -22.12 -15.22 -10.19
C GLY A 79 -22.05 -14.07 -9.17
N THR A 80 -20.99 -14.02 -8.36
CA THR A 80 -20.74 -12.98 -7.36
C THR A 80 -19.24 -12.67 -7.26
N VAL A 81 -18.91 -11.38 -7.17
CA VAL A 81 -17.54 -10.91 -6.92
C VAL A 81 -17.55 -10.09 -5.64
N VAL A 82 -16.86 -10.57 -4.62
CA VAL A 82 -16.65 -9.87 -3.36
C VAL A 82 -15.22 -9.37 -3.34
N ALA A 83 -15.01 -8.05 -3.23
CA ALA A 83 -13.67 -7.53 -2.97
C ALA A 83 -13.51 -7.20 -1.48
N SER A 84 -12.38 -7.61 -0.92
CA SER A 84 -11.94 -7.26 0.42
C SER A 84 -10.62 -6.54 0.32
N ILE A 85 -10.54 -5.33 0.88
CA ILE A 85 -9.28 -4.59 0.97
C ILE A 85 -8.71 -4.85 2.35
N VAL A 86 -7.50 -5.41 2.38
CA VAL A 86 -6.75 -5.64 3.61
C VAL A 86 -5.68 -4.57 3.72
N ASP A 87 -5.78 -3.76 4.77
CA ASP A 87 -4.78 -2.78 5.15
C ASP A 87 -4.06 -3.25 6.42
N SER A 88 -2.77 -3.54 6.30
CA SER A 88 -1.93 -3.96 7.42
C SER A 88 -1.52 -2.81 8.34
N ASN A 89 -1.58 -1.56 7.84
CA ASN A 89 -1.10 -0.38 8.56
C ASN A 89 -2.23 0.37 9.28
N GLY A 90 -3.50 -0.01 9.08
CA GLY A 90 -4.66 0.63 9.73
C GLY A 90 -4.86 2.08 9.31
N VAL A 91 -4.45 2.44 8.10
CA VAL A 91 -4.60 3.76 7.50
C VAL A 91 -6.01 3.97 6.96
N LEU A 92 -6.70 2.91 6.55
CA LEU A 92 -8.06 2.96 6.04
C LEU A 92 -9.09 2.46 7.06
N LEU A 93 -10.30 3.01 6.99
CA LEU A 93 -11.43 2.42 7.69
C LEU A 93 -11.77 1.05 7.09
N PRO A 94 -12.24 0.09 7.91
CA PRO A 94 -12.69 -1.22 7.43
C PRO A 94 -14.01 -1.16 6.64
N THR A 95 -14.59 0.03 6.45
CA THR A 95 -15.87 0.27 5.77
C THR A 95 -15.72 0.57 4.28
N ALA A 96 -14.65 0.11 3.63
CA ALA A 96 -14.45 0.31 2.21
C ALA A 96 -15.66 -0.21 1.42
N GLN A 97 -16.25 0.65 0.58
CA GLN A 97 -17.39 0.27 -0.26
C GLN A 97 -16.89 -0.09 -1.65
N LEU A 98 -17.38 -1.21 -2.19
CA LEU A 98 -17.17 -1.58 -3.57
C LEU A 98 -18.51 -1.52 -4.30
N VAL A 99 -18.54 -0.72 -5.35
CA VAL A 99 -19.66 -0.59 -6.28
C VAL A 99 -19.25 -1.22 -7.59
N ARG A 100 -20.14 -2.02 -8.18
CA ARG A 100 -19.94 -2.61 -9.50
C ARG A 100 -20.69 -1.76 -10.52
N ASP A 101 -19.94 -1.00 -11.31
CA ASP A 101 -20.51 -0.16 -12.37
C ASP A 101 -20.82 -0.98 -13.62
N SER A 102 -19.99 -1.97 -13.95
CA SER A 102 -20.23 -2.89 -15.06
C SER A 102 -19.56 -4.25 -14.86
N ASP A 103 -19.64 -5.15 -15.84
CA ASP A 103 -18.97 -6.45 -15.78
C ASP A 103 -17.45 -6.38 -15.73
N THR A 104 -16.90 -5.27 -16.21
CA THR A 104 -15.45 -5.05 -16.32
C THR A 104 -14.96 -3.81 -15.58
N GLN A 105 -15.85 -3.05 -14.94
CA GLN A 105 -15.47 -1.90 -14.10
C GLN A 105 -16.10 -1.98 -12.70
N TYR A 106 -15.25 -1.72 -11.72
CA TYR A 106 -15.61 -1.61 -10.32
C TYR A 106 -15.08 -0.30 -9.76
N HIS A 107 -15.87 0.37 -8.94
CA HIS A 107 -15.46 1.53 -8.17
C HIS A 107 -15.30 1.16 -6.70
N ALA A 108 -14.13 1.42 -6.15
CA ALA A 108 -13.87 1.31 -4.72
C ALA A 108 -13.87 2.72 -4.10
N VAL A 109 -14.66 2.90 -3.05
CA VAL A 109 -14.67 4.09 -2.20
C VAL A 109 -14.02 3.70 -0.88
N LEU A 110 -12.79 4.18 -0.68
CA LEU A 110 -12.01 3.96 0.52
C LEU A 110 -12.00 5.25 1.34
N GLN A 111 -11.97 5.14 2.66
CA GLN A 111 -11.88 6.29 3.55
C GLN A 111 -10.69 6.12 4.48
N THR A 112 -9.91 7.18 4.69
CA THR A 112 -8.79 7.14 5.64
C THR A 112 -9.28 7.31 7.08
N ALA A 113 -8.65 6.59 8.01
CA ALA A 113 -9.00 6.64 9.42
C ALA A 113 -8.77 8.05 9.99
N PRO A 114 -9.78 8.70 10.60
CA PRO A 114 -9.60 10.06 11.13
C PRO A 114 -8.64 10.09 12.33
N SER A 115 -8.35 8.94 12.94
CA SER A 115 -7.35 8.78 14.00
C SER A 115 -5.90 8.76 13.51
N LEU A 116 -5.66 8.99 12.21
CA LEU A 116 -4.30 9.11 11.67
C LEU A 116 -3.57 10.32 12.26
N ALA A 117 -2.37 10.08 12.78
CA ALA A 117 -1.46 11.14 13.21
C ALA A 117 -0.85 11.86 12.00
N ALA A 118 -0.33 13.07 12.21
CA ALA A 118 0.40 13.77 11.16
C ALA A 118 1.68 13.00 10.78
N GLY A 119 1.92 12.84 9.48
CA GLY A 119 3.04 12.07 8.96
C GLY A 119 2.80 11.60 7.53
N THR A 120 3.80 10.91 6.99
CA THR A 120 3.72 10.29 5.66
C THR A 120 3.45 8.81 5.80
N TYR A 121 2.37 8.34 5.17
CA TYR A 121 1.95 6.95 5.16
C TYR A 121 2.12 6.39 3.75
N THR A 122 3.10 5.51 3.58
CA THR A 122 3.34 4.79 2.34
C THR A 122 3.25 3.28 2.58
N GLY A 123 2.68 2.57 1.62
CA GLY A 123 2.51 1.13 1.73
C GLY A 123 1.77 0.56 0.54
N ASN A 124 1.39 -0.72 0.67
CA ASN A 124 0.62 -1.43 -0.34
C ASN A 124 -0.65 -1.98 0.30
N LEU A 125 -1.80 -1.61 -0.25
CA LEU A 125 -3.09 -2.20 0.12
C LEU A 125 -3.23 -3.53 -0.60
N SER A 126 -3.64 -4.58 0.11
CA SER A 126 -3.87 -5.88 -0.48
C SER A 126 -5.34 -6.02 -0.87
N VAL A 127 -5.63 -5.95 -2.16
CA VAL A 127 -6.98 -6.12 -2.70
C VAL A 127 -7.21 -7.59 -3.02
N ARG A 128 -8.10 -8.22 -2.25
CA ARG A 128 -8.52 -9.60 -2.42
C ARG A 128 -9.82 -9.66 -3.19
N LEU A 129 -9.88 -10.46 -4.24
CA LEU A 129 -11.11 -10.72 -4.98
C LEU A 129 -11.53 -12.15 -4.73
N CYS A 130 -12.76 -12.30 -4.29
CA CYS A 130 -13.31 -13.53 -3.77
C CYS A 130 -14.60 -13.86 -4.50
N ARG A 131 -14.81 -15.14 -4.78
CA ARG A 131 -16.06 -15.64 -5.39
C ARG A 131 -17.18 -15.74 -4.34
N ASP A 132 -16.80 -15.85 -3.08
CA ASP A 132 -17.67 -16.01 -1.92
C ASP A 132 -17.34 -14.97 -0.82
N SER A 133 -18.29 -14.71 0.08
CA SER A 133 -18.11 -13.77 1.20
C SER A 133 -17.09 -14.22 2.24
N GLY A 134 -16.74 -15.50 2.27
CA GLY A 134 -15.71 -16.08 3.15
C GLY A 134 -14.30 -16.04 2.55
N CYS A 135 -14.14 -15.56 1.31
CA CYS A 135 -12.87 -15.58 0.58
C CYS A 135 -12.18 -16.96 0.54
N ALA A 136 -12.95 -18.04 0.55
CA ALA A 136 -12.42 -19.40 0.43
C ALA A 136 -11.88 -19.65 -1.00
N SER A 137 -12.55 -19.09 -2.01
CA SER A 137 -12.12 -19.16 -3.41
C SER A 137 -11.78 -17.77 -3.95
N GLN A 138 -10.49 -17.54 -4.18
CA GLN A 138 -9.98 -16.28 -4.74
C GLN A 138 -9.89 -16.34 -6.26
N PHE A 139 -10.05 -15.19 -6.92
CA PHE A 139 -9.83 -15.09 -8.37
C PHE A 139 -8.34 -15.18 -8.71
N PRO A 140 -7.99 -15.76 -9.88
CA PRO A 140 -6.61 -15.78 -10.35
C PRO A 140 -6.05 -14.35 -10.48
N GLY A 141 -4.85 -14.13 -9.95
CA GLY A 141 -4.23 -12.82 -9.83
C GLY A 141 -4.45 -12.12 -8.49
N SER A 142 -5.37 -12.59 -7.64
CA SER A 142 -5.47 -12.13 -6.26
C SER A 142 -4.43 -12.79 -5.35
N PRO A 143 -3.87 -12.11 -4.33
CA PRO A 143 -4.08 -10.71 -3.95
C PRO A 143 -3.33 -9.72 -4.86
N MET A 144 -3.99 -8.60 -5.18
CA MET A 144 -3.36 -7.48 -5.89
C MET A 144 -2.80 -6.47 -4.90
N LEU A 145 -1.66 -5.87 -5.23
CA LEU A 145 -1.03 -4.82 -4.42
C LEU A 145 -1.35 -3.45 -5.05
N LEU A 146 -2.06 -2.61 -4.31
CA LEU A 146 -2.32 -1.22 -4.68
C LEU A 146 -1.44 -0.30 -3.84
N PRO A 147 -0.36 0.27 -4.41
CA PRO A 147 0.49 1.19 -3.68
C PRO A 147 -0.26 2.47 -3.32
N TYR A 148 0.01 2.99 -2.13
CA TYR A 148 -0.52 4.27 -1.67
C TYR A 148 0.58 5.15 -1.06
N SER A 149 0.37 6.45 -1.15
CA SER A 149 1.21 7.50 -0.56
C SER A 149 0.31 8.63 -0.08
N LEU A 150 0.03 8.64 1.21
CA LEU A 150 -0.82 9.63 1.86
C LEU A 150 0.03 10.53 2.74
N GLN A 151 -0.21 11.84 2.64
CA GLN A 151 0.41 12.81 3.52
C GLN A 151 -0.64 13.35 4.49
N VAL A 152 -0.48 13.04 5.77
CA VAL A 152 -1.33 13.56 6.82
C VAL A 152 -0.66 14.81 7.39
N VAL A 153 -1.22 15.98 7.13
CA VAL A 153 -0.72 17.23 7.69
C VAL A 153 -1.33 17.47 9.07
N PRO A 154 -0.59 18.07 10.03
CA PRO A 154 -1.14 18.38 11.35
C PRO A 154 -2.43 19.19 11.27
N ALA A 155 -3.47 18.76 12.00
CA ALA A 155 -4.66 19.58 12.21
C ALA A 155 -4.24 20.87 12.92
N GLY A 156 -4.69 22.02 12.40
CA GLY A 156 -4.34 23.33 12.97
C GLY A 156 -3.17 24.05 12.29
N GLN A 157 -2.52 23.44 11.29
CA GLN A 157 -1.63 24.20 10.40
C GLN A 157 -2.45 24.92 9.33
N LEU A 158 -3.30 25.85 9.77
CA LEU A 158 -3.84 26.88 8.90
C LEU A 158 -2.63 27.69 8.41
N THR A 159 -2.26 27.56 7.14
CA THR A 159 -1.34 28.50 6.50
C THR A 159 -2.03 29.85 6.44
N PHE A 160 -1.91 30.63 7.51
CA PHE A 160 -2.32 32.02 7.53
C PHE A 160 -1.34 32.78 6.64
N SER A 161 -1.80 33.16 5.45
CA SER A 161 -1.09 34.11 4.61
C SER A 161 -1.62 35.51 4.91
N ALA A 162 -0.75 36.39 5.41
CA ALA A 162 -1.05 37.80 5.54
C ALA A 162 -0.41 38.55 4.35
N THR A 163 -1.23 38.93 3.38
CA THR A 163 -0.82 39.87 2.33
C THR A 163 -1.15 41.29 2.81
N PRO A 164 -0.17 42.20 2.95
CA PRO A 164 -0.46 43.57 3.31
C PRO A 164 -1.31 44.21 2.20
N ALA A 165 -2.40 44.89 2.58
CA ALA A 165 -3.32 45.53 1.64
C ALA A 165 -2.69 46.72 0.90
N VAL A 166 -1.52 47.19 1.35
CA VAL A 166 -0.76 48.31 0.81
C VAL A 166 0.72 47.95 0.80
N ALA A 167 1.47 48.47 -0.19
CA ALA A 167 2.91 48.31 -0.26
C ALA A 167 3.61 48.95 0.97
N LEU A 168 4.47 48.20 1.62
CA LEU A 168 5.29 48.69 2.74
C LEU A 168 6.54 49.37 2.15
N ASN A 169 6.69 50.67 2.41
CA ASN A 169 7.89 51.42 2.08
C ASN A 169 8.70 51.71 3.35
N ALA A 170 10.03 51.69 3.22
CA ALA A 170 10.94 52.07 4.28
C ALA A 170 11.99 53.05 3.71
N THR A 171 12.25 54.13 4.43
CA THR A 171 13.31 55.09 4.10
C THR A 171 14.38 55.03 5.18
N ALA A 172 15.64 55.11 4.76
CA ALA A 172 16.80 55.19 5.66
C ALA A 172 17.78 56.22 5.10
N HIS A 173 18.55 56.85 5.99
CA HIS A 173 19.65 57.72 5.56
C HIS A 173 20.77 56.91 4.89
N LEU A 174 21.45 57.51 3.93
CA LEU A 174 22.61 56.89 3.29
C LEU A 174 23.69 56.60 4.35
N GLY A 175 24.06 55.33 4.53
CA GLY A 175 25.00 54.89 5.57
C GLY A 175 24.39 54.63 6.95
N GLY A 176 23.07 54.79 7.10
CA GLY A 176 22.34 54.43 8.33
C GLY A 176 22.12 52.91 8.48
N ALA A 177 21.87 52.47 9.71
CA ALA A 177 21.49 51.09 9.98
C ALA A 177 20.12 50.76 9.35
N ALA A 178 19.94 49.49 8.95
CA ALA A 178 18.67 49.02 8.42
C ALA A 178 17.54 49.22 9.45
N PRO A 179 16.33 49.62 9.02
CA PRO A 179 15.17 49.73 9.90
C PRO A 179 14.93 48.40 10.64
N ALA A 180 14.62 48.50 11.94
CA ALA A 180 14.38 47.32 12.76
C ALA A 180 13.20 46.50 12.20
N PRO A 181 13.30 45.16 12.18
CA PRO A 181 12.19 44.32 11.73
C PRO A 181 10.98 44.48 12.65
N VAL A 182 9.79 44.67 12.05
CA VAL A 182 8.52 44.69 12.77
C VAL A 182 7.96 43.26 12.80
N SER A 183 7.82 42.71 14.00
CA SER A 183 7.19 41.40 14.20
C SER A 183 5.67 41.56 14.23
N ILE A 184 4.97 40.92 13.30
CA ILE A 184 3.51 40.86 13.28
C ILE A 184 3.09 39.51 13.88
N ALA A 185 2.52 39.53 15.08
CA ALA A 185 1.92 38.36 15.69
C ALA A 185 0.50 38.17 15.14
N ILE A 186 0.25 37.05 14.46
CA ILE A 186 -1.09 36.64 14.04
C ILE A 186 -1.55 35.54 14.99
N SER A 187 -2.57 35.82 15.80
CA SER A 187 -3.26 34.83 16.62
C SER A 187 -4.69 34.65 16.13
N GLY A 188 -5.11 33.40 15.92
CA GLY A 188 -6.53 33.08 15.76
C GLY A 188 -6.96 32.18 16.90
N ASP A 189 -8.09 32.50 17.53
CA ASP A 189 -8.72 31.58 18.47
C ASP A 189 -9.21 30.37 17.68
N GLY A 190 -8.54 29.23 17.87
CA GLY A 190 -8.98 27.94 17.32
C GLY A 190 -10.41 27.66 17.75
N ARG A 191 -11.26 27.30 16.78
CA ARG A 191 -12.65 26.89 17.01
C ARG A 191 -12.69 25.42 17.40
#